data_AF-A0A0A1FCI1-F1
#
_entry.id   AF-A0A0A1FCI1-F1
#
_cell.length_a   1.000
_cell.length_b   1.000
_cell.length_c   1.000
_cell.angle_alpha   90.00
_cell.angle_beta   90.00
_cell.angle_gamma   90.00
#
_symmetry.space_group_name_H-M   'P 1'
#
loop_
_entity.id
_entity.type
_entity.pdbx_description
1 polymer ?
#
loop_
_entity_poly.entity_id
_entity_poly.type
_entity_poly.pdbx_seq_one_letter_code
_entity_poly.pdbx_strand_id
1 'polypeptide(L)'
;MLITLSALTPPNFLDLKSFSDLALFFGIPSNKLGYLLYALQDSDKYKSFNVPKKTGGTRQISEPHPLLKKIQRKLADSLLELYKPKQSVHGYLKDKSIVSNAKMHLRKRYLLNFDLADFFTSINFGRVRGLFLNHPFNFPQEVATALARISTKENSLPQGAPSSPVISNFMCWGLDNYLRKFCYQLGCTYTRYADDISISTNRENFPTEIANVKHDPYSAVISEILTTKIEQNGFTINNAKTRFSTPRQSQVVTGLKVNEFANVSRKYVRNLRAMLHAWEKFGLDKAESEFREKYVSKHRAPFLPPVSFKQVLHGKLTFLRSVRGPNDDIYQKLLGRYSLVADLRRLTKFGFPKQINRALWILESDLFEDDYYQGTGFCLDGIGIVTCAHVLKPGTKARRIYNHLESLNIEIVERNDALDYAIIKVIGGVEEVSLIADLDFNHQLGGQVRTIGFPAHDGTASVAYEDGVIVQSRYNAAGQKWFRVNTNIVAGSSGGPVLNSEMKVIGIVAYGATNLSGGGDPINSGYIPIQCLNGPA
;
A
#
# COMPACT_ATOMS: atom_id res chain seq x y z
N MET A 1 49.49 9.56 19.92
CA MET A 1 48.48 8.60 20.39
C MET A 1 47.23 8.77 19.53
N LEU A 2 47.11 7.98 18.46
CA LEU A 2 45.98 8.02 17.53
C LEU A 2 44.81 7.26 18.15
N ILE A 3 43.94 7.96 18.86
CA ILE A 3 42.64 7.39 19.27
C ILE A 3 41.85 7.19 17.99
N THR A 4 41.62 5.93 17.62
CA THR A 4 40.73 5.58 16.52
C THR A 4 39.31 6.07 16.85
N LEU A 5 38.64 6.72 15.89
CA LEU A 5 37.25 7.22 16.02
C LEU A 5 36.24 6.15 16.49
N SER A 6 36.61 4.87 16.48
CA SER A 6 35.81 3.73 16.97
C SER A 6 35.69 3.65 18.49
N ALA A 7 36.48 4.39 19.27
CA ALA A 7 36.51 4.28 20.73
C ALA A 7 35.61 5.29 21.48
N LEU A 8 35.04 6.28 20.78
CA LEU A 8 34.18 7.31 21.40
C LEU A 8 32.72 7.07 21.01
N THR A 9 31.84 6.91 22.01
CA THR A 9 30.39 6.92 21.80
C THR A 9 29.97 8.28 21.22
N PRO A 10 29.31 8.31 20.04
CA PRO A 10 28.89 9.58 19.45
C PRO A 10 27.82 10.25 20.32
N PRO A 11 27.89 11.59 20.50
CA PRO A 11 26.89 12.33 21.27
C PRO A 11 25.51 12.23 20.61
N ASN A 12 24.43 12.38 21.40
CA ASN A 12 23.10 12.52 20.81
C ASN A 12 23.02 13.81 19.99
N PHE A 13 22.12 13.83 19.01
CA PHE A 13 22.00 14.98 18.11
C PHE A 13 21.68 16.28 18.85
N LEU A 14 20.86 16.25 19.91
CA LEU A 14 20.51 17.46 20.68
C LEU A 14 21.60 17.91 21.65
N ASP A 15 22.61 17.08 21.90
CA ASP A 15 23.68 17.35 22.88
C ASP A 15 24.95 17.92 22.24
N LEU A 16 24.92 18.27 20.95
CA LEU A 16 26.07 18.76 20.20
C LEU A 16 26.48 20.17 20.68
N LYS A 17 27.71 20.30 21.21
CA LYS A 17 28.21 21.57 21.78
C LYS A 17 29.35 22.19 20.97
N SER A 18 30.04 21.41 20.15
CA SER A 18 31.22 21.85 19.39
C SER A 18 31.27 21.28 17.97
N PHE A 19 32.14 21.85 17.13
CA PHE A 19 32.44 21.27 15.81
C PHE A 19 32.98 19.83 15.88
N SER A 20 33.75 19.50 16.93
CA SER A 20 34.27 18.15 17.15
C SER A 20 33.16 17.15 17.47
N ASP A 21 32.17 17.54 18.28
CA ASP A 21 30.98 16.73 18.56
C ASP A 21 30.22 16.43 17.27
N LEU A 22 30.07 17.45 16.41
CA LEU A 22 29.38 17.33 15.13
C LEU A 22 30.10 16.34 14.19
N ALA A 23 31.44 16.42 14.13
CA ALA A 23 32.24 15.50 13.34
C ALA A 23 32.12 14.05 13.84
N LEU A 24 32.23 13.84 15.16
CA LEU A 24 32.05 12.55 15.80
C LEU A 24 30.63 12.01 15.57
N PHE A 25 29.60 12.85 15.69
CA PHE A 25 28.22 12.51 15.40
C PHE A 25 28.06 12.00 13.97
N PHE A 26 28.63 12.67 12.97
CA PHE A 26 28.57 12.19 11.59
C PHE A 26 29.50 11.00 11.28
N GLY A 27 30.34 10.59 12.23
CA GLY A 27 31.29 9.50 12.07
C GLY A 27 32.40 9.83 11.07
N ILE A 28 32.86 11.08 11.07
CA ILE A 28 33.90 11.60 10.18
C ILE A 28 34.95 12.40 10.96
N PRO A 29 36.23 12.34 10.58
CA PRO A 29 37.26 13.18 11.22
C PRO A 29 36.97 14.69 11.09
N SER A 30 37.26 15.46 12.14
CA SER A 30 36.99 16.92 12.17
C SER A 30 37.69 17.67 11.03
N ASN A 31 38.94 17.33 10.71
CA ASN A 31 39.65 17.93 9.57
C ASN A 31 38.96 17.66 8.23
N LYS A 32 38.40 16.45 8.05
CA LYS A 32 37.68 16.06 6.84
C LYS A 32 36.34 16.77 6.72
N LEU A 33 35.61 16.93 7.83
CA LEU A 33 34.39 17.75 7.86
C LEU A 33 34.71 19.22 7.60
N GLY A 34 35.78 19.75 8.21
CA GLY A 34 36.24 21.12 7.98
C GLY A 34 36.57 21.38 6.52
N TYR A 35 37.36 20.50 5.91
CA TYR A 35 37.68 20.58 4.48
C TYR A 35 36.42 20.56 3.60
N LEU A 36 35.49 19.65 3.88
CA LEU A 36 34.21 19.55 3.15
C LEU A 36 33.37 20.83 3.24
N LEU A 37 33.33 21.51 4.39
CA LEU A 37 32.43 22.65 4.60
C LEU A 37 33.05 24.01 4.27
N TYR A 38 34.38 24.14 4.40
CA TYR A 38 35.06 25.44 4.35
C TYR A 38 36.09 25.54 3.22
N ALA A 39 36.69 24.44 2.77
CA ALA A 39 37.69 24.47 1.71
C ALA A 39 37.14 24.14 0.32
N LEU A 40 36.19 23.20 0.23
CA LEU A 40 35.56 22.84 -1.05
C LEU A 40 34.57 23.91 -1.52
N GLN A 41 34.55 24.14 -2.83
CA GLN A 41 33.54 24.97 -3.47
C GLN A 41 32.23 24.18 -3.64
N ASP A 42 31.11 24.88 -3.82
CA ASP A 42 29.80 24.23 -3.96
C ASP A 42 29.68 23.41 -5.25
N SER A 43 30.43 23.77 -6.30
CA SER A 43 30.60 22.98 -7.53
C SER A 43 31.21 21.60 -7.26
N ASP A 44 32.07 21.48 -6.25
CA ASP A 44 32.75 20.24 -5.89
C ASP A 44 31.95 19.42 -4.87
N LYS A 45 30.94 20.05 -4.24
CA LYS A 45 30.02 19.40 -3.28
C LYS A 45 28.78 18.83 -3.95
N TYR A 46 28.39 19.37 -5.11
CA TYR A 46 27.15 19.00 -5.80
C TYR A 46 27.33 18.80 -7.30
N LYS A 47 26.80 17.68 -7.80
CA LYS A 47 26.55 17.47 -9.23
C LYS A 47 25.21 18.08 -9.62
N SER A 48 25.23 19.09 -10.48
CA SER A 48 24.01 19.77 -10.94
C SER A 48 23.57 19.28 -12.32
N PHE A 49 22.27 19.07 -12.53
CA PHE A 49 21.70 18.69 -13.83
C PHE A 49 20.26 19.16 -13.99
N ASN A 50 19.78 19.31 -15.22
CA ASN A 50 18.43 19.79 -15.51
C ASN A 50 17.46 18.64 -15.79
N VAL A 51 16.24 18.74 -15.26
CA VAL A 51 15.11 17.83 -15.54
C VAL A 51 13.95 18.62 -16.14
N PRO A 52 13.32 18.15 -17.24
CA PRO A 52 12.15 18.82 -17.80
C PRO A 52 10.97 18.90 -16.82
N LYS A 53 10.34 20.08 -16.70
CA LYS A 53 9.09 20.24 -15.96
C LYS A 53 7.91 19.76 -16.81
N LYS A 54 6.88 19.20 -16.16
CA LYS A 54 5.63 18.78 -16.83
C LYS A 54 4.89 19.94 -17.53
N THR A 55 5.05 21.16 -17.03
CA THR A 55 4.41 22.38 -17.51
C THR A 55 5.28 23.15 -18.52
N GLY A 56 6.41 22.58 -18.95
CA GLY A 56 7.42 23.29 -19.74
C GLY A 56 8.52 23.94 -18.88
N GLY A 57 9.68 24.17 -19.50
CA GLY A 57 10.91 24.62 -18.84
C GLY A 57 11.68 23.49 -18.13
N THR A 58 12.71 23.87 -17.38
CA THR A 58 13.60 22.94 -16.66
C THR A 58 13.61 23.19 -15.15
N ARG A 59 13.97 22.16 -14.39
CA ARG A 59 14.26 22.19 -12.96
C ARG A 59 15.71 21.76 -12.78
N GLN A 60 16.54 22.64 -12.24
CA GLN A 60 17.90 22.28 -11.85
C GLN A 60 17.83 21.44 -10.57
N ILE A 61 18.41 20.25 -10.62
CA ILE A 61 18.60 19.35 -9.50
C ILE A 61 20.07 19.42 -9.12
N SER A 62 20.35 19.58 -7.83
CA SER A 62 21.69 19.55 -7.24
C SER A 62 21.82 18.31 -6.37
N GLU A 63 22.47 17.27 -6.90
CA GLU A 63 22.73 16.04 -6.17
C GLU A 63 24.04 16.16 -5.36
N PRO A 64 24.02 15.96 -4.03
CA PRO A 64 25.23 16.03 -3.23
C PRO A 64 26.16 14.86 -3.51
N HIS A 65 27.47 15.10 -3.48
CA HIS A 65 28.48 14.04 -3.54
C HIS A 65 28.31 13.01 -2.41
N PRO A 66 28.77 11.76 -2.59
CA PRO A 66 28.43 10.64 -1.70
C PRO A 66 28.67 10.90 -0.21
N LEU A 67 29.78 11.57 0.15
CA LEU A 67 30.09 11.89 1.54
C LEU A 67 29.10 12.90 2.14
N LEU A 68 28.85 14.01 1.46
CA LEU A 68 27.88 15.03 1.89
C LEU A 68 26.47 14.44 1.92
N LYS A 69 26.11 13.60 0.95
CA LYS A 69 24.84 12.89 0.89
C LYS A 69 24.64 11.97 2.10
N LYS A 70 25.70 11.28 2.55
CA LYS A 70 25.68 10.46 3.79
C LYS A 70 25.43 11.31 5.03
N ILE A 71 26.14 12.44 5.15
CA ILE A 71 25.98 13.40 6.25
C ILE A 71 24.55 13.96 6.28
N GLN A 72 24.05 14.42 5.13
CA GLN A 72 22.71 14.97 4.99
C GLN A 72 21.61 13.94 5.26
N ARG A 73 21.82 12.65 4.93
CA ARG A 73 20.89 11.56 5.32
C ARG A 73 20.82 11.41 6.83
N LYS A 74 21.98 11.29 7.50
CA LYS A 74 22.01 11.16 8.97
C LYS A 74 21.37 12.38 9.66
N LEU A 75 21.62 13.58 9.13
CA LEU A 75 20.94 14.79 9.58
C LEU A 75 19.42 14.70 9.35
N ALA A 76 18.98 14.28 8.16
CA ALA A 76 17.57 14.15 7.84
C ALA A 76 16.85 13.18 8.78
N ASP A 77 17.45 12.02 9.05
CA ASP A 77 16.91 11.00 9.95
C ASP A 77 16.73 11.57 11.37
N SER A 78 17.76 12.25 11.89
CA SER A 78 17.73 12.89 13.21
C SER A 78 16.67 13.99 13.30
N LEU A 79 16.51 14.78 12.24
CA LEU A 79 15.49 15.82 12.18
C LEU A 79 14.07 15.24 12.06
N LEU A 80 13.90 14.13 11.34
CA LEU A 80 12.61 13.46 11.19
C LEU A 80 12.14 12.87 12.52
N GLU A 81 13.06 12.31 13.32
CA GLU A 81 12.76 11.81 14.67
C GLU A 81 12.26 12.92 15.61
N LEU A 82 12.81 14.13 15.46
CA LEU A 82 12.46 15.29 16.29
C LEU A 82 11.25 16.08 15.76
N TYR A 83 10.93 15.94 14.47
CA TYR A 83 9.85 16.70 13.86
C TYR A 83 8.49 16.22 14.36
N LYS A 84 7.71 17.12 14.94
CA LYS A 84 6.32 16.89 15.34
C LYS A 84 5.36 17.46 14.28
N PRO A 85 4.99 16.68 13.25
CA PRO A 85 4.16 17.18 12.16
C PRO A 85 2.76 17.56 12.64
N LYS A 86 2.19 18.60 12.01
CA LYS A 86 0.77 18.91 12.17
C LYS A 86 -0.06 17.96 11.30
N GLN A 87 -1.30 17.66 11.72
CA GLN A 87 -2.17 16.75 10.97
C GLN A 87 -2.40 17.20 9.51
N SER A 88 -2.37 18.51 9.26
CA SER A 88 -2.51 19.15 7.96
C SER A 88 -1.27 19.05 7.06
N VAL A 89 -0.13 18.55 7.55
CA VAL A 89 1.10 18.40 6.76
C VAL A 89 1.17 16.98 6.21
N HIS A 90 1.32 16.86 4.88
CA HIS A 90 1.36 15.58 4.17
C HIS A 90 2.62 15.37 3.32
N GLY A 91 3.38 16.45 3.04
CA GLY A 91 4.61 16.36 2.26
C GLY A 91 5.79 15.85 3.10
N TYR A 92 6.59 14.97 2.52
CA TYR A 92 7.86 14.48 3.10
C TYR A 92 7.76 13.76 4.46
N LEU A 93 6.63 13.11 4.74
CA LEU A 93 6.42 12.32 5.97
C LEU A 93 6.20 10.85 5.64
N LYS A 94 6.76 9.96 6.46
CA LYS A 94 6.79 8.50 6.24
C LYS A 94 5.41 7.88 6.00
N ASP A 95 4.40 8.31 6.76
CA ASP A 95 3.04 7.74 6.74
C ASP A 95 2.02 8.65 6.05
N LYS A 96 2.50 9.65 5.30
CA LYS A 96 1.65 10.55 4.50
C LYS A 96 1.95 10.37 3.02
N SER A 97 0.95 10.70 2.21
CA SER A 97 1.03 10.56 0.77
C SER A 97 0.08 11.56 0.11
N ILE A 98 0.18 11.68 -1.21
CA ILE A 98 -0.80 12.43 -1.99
C ILE A 98 -2.23 11.87 -1.80
N VAL A 99 -2.38 10.57 -1.47
CA VAL A 99 -3.67 9.94 -1.20
C VAL A 99 -4.21 10.41 0.15
N SER A 100 -3.39 10.40 1.21
CA SER A 100 -3.84 10.90 2.51
C SER A 100 -4.14 12.40 2.46
N ASN A 101 -3.41 13.17 1.64
CA ASN A 101 -3.68 14.58 1.41
C ASN A 101 -5.04 14.79 0.73
N ALA A 102 -5.25 14.11 -0.40
CA ALA A 102 -6.50 14.16 -1.15
C ALA A 102 -7.73 13.75 -0.32
N LYS A 103 -7.58 12.75 0.56
CA LYS A 103 -8.65 12.29 1.45
C LYS A 103 -9.22 13.36 2.37
N MET A 104 -8.42 14.37 2.76
CA MET A 104 -8.88 15.48 3.60
C MET A 104 -9.89 16.40 2.88
N HIS A 105 -9.91 16.37 1.55
CA HIS A 105 -10.67 17.28 0.70
C HIS A 105 -11.79 16.59 -0.09
N LEU A 106 -12.18 15.38 0.31
CA LEU A 106 -13.25 14.65 -0.38
C LEU A 106 -14.61 15.34 -0.22
N ARG A 107 -15.39 15.37 -1.32
CA ARG A 107 -16.78 15.85 -1.33
C ARG A 107 -16.93 17.27 -0.79
N LYS A 108 -15.94 18.12 -1.06
CA LYS A 108 -15.97 19.52 -0.64
C LYS A 108 -16.64 20.39 -1.69
N ARG A 109 -17.52 21.30 -1.27
CA ARG A 109 -18.22 22.21 -2.20
C ARG A 109 -17.23 23.07 -2.98
N TYR A 110 -16.24 23.64 -2.30
CA TYR A 110 -15.22 24.47 -2.93
C TYR A 110 -13.83 23.99 -2.57
N LEU A 111 -12.91 24.12 -3.53
CA LEU A 111 -11.49 23.81 -3.38
C LEU A 111 -10.66 24.95 -3.98
N LEU A 112 -9.75 25.48 -3.18
CA LEU A 112 -8.71 26.42 -3.56
C LEU A 112 -7.36 25.71 -3.46
N ASN A 113 -6.58 25.75 -4.53
CA ASN A 113 -5.21 25.28 -4.58
C ASN A 113 -4.29 26.44 -4.93
N PHE A 114 -3.16 26.55 -4.24
CA PHE A 114 -2.10 27.47 -4.61
C PHE A 114 -0.75 26.90 -4.19
N ASP A 115 0.32 27.45 -4.75
CA ASP A 115 1.69 26.96 -4.59
C ASP A 115 2.59 28.08 -4.07
N LEU A 116 3.62 27.73 -3.30
CA LEU A 116 4.62 28.69 -2.86
C LEU A 116 5.70 28.87 -3.95
N ALA A 117 5.93 30.10 -4.38
CA ALA A 117 6.96 30.44 -5.34
C ALA A 117 8.36 30.15 -4.76
N ASP A 118 9.22 29.54 -5.59
CA ASP A 118 10.64 29.36 -5.28
C ASP A 118 10.88 28.74 -3.89
N PHE A 119 10.06 27.75 -3.53
CA PHE A 119 9.93 27.23 -2.17
C PHE A 119 11.25 26.83 -1.49
N PHE A 120 12.08 26.03 -2.15
CA PHE A 120 13.38 25.63 -1.59
C PHE A 120 14.41 26.78 -1.63
N THR A 121 14.38 27.56 -2.69
CA THR A 121 15.31 28.68 -2.93
C THR A 121 15.07 29.86 -1.99
N SER A 122 13.84 30.06 -1.52
CA SER A 122 13.48 31.08 -0.52
C SER A 122 13.91 30.72 0.91
N ILE A 123 14.34 29.48 1.15
CA ILE A 123 14.90 29.04 2.43
C ILE A 123 16.42 29.19 2.37
N ASN A 124 16.89 30.37 2.79
CA ASN A 124 18.30 30.72 2.71
C ASN A 124 19.15 30.22 3.90
N PHE A 125 20.48 30.38 3.79
CA PHE A 125 21.43 29.99 4.84
C PHE A 125 21.11 30.60 6.21
N GLY A 126 20.77 31.90 6.24
CA GLY A 126 20.43 32.60 7.48
C GLY A 126 19.22 32.00 8.18
N ARG A 127 18.18 31.62 7.42
CA ARG A 127 16.99 30.94 7.96
C ARG A 127 17.33 29.56 8.51
N VAL A 128 18.10 28.76 7.77
CA VAL A 128 18.54 27.43 8.23
C VAL A 128 19.40 27.52 9.48
N ARG A 129 20.35 28.46 9.53
CA ARG A 129 21.13 28.75 10.73
C ARG A 129 20.24 29.17 11.89
N GLY A 130 19.26 30.05 11.64
CA GLY A 130 18.28 30.49 12.62
C GLY A 130 17.44 29.34 13.18
N LEU A 131 17.03 28.37 12.36
CA LEU A 131 16.35 27.16 12.82
C LEU A 131 17.18 26.42 13.87
N PHE A 132 18.47 26.20 13.59
CA PHE A 132 19.36 25.45 14.49
C PHE A 132 19.78 26.23 15.74
N LEU A 133 19.85 27.56 15.67
CA LEU A 133 20.16 28.41 16.81
C LEU A 133 19.04 28.50 17.85
N ASN A 134 17.79 28.30 17.43
CA ASN A 134 16.62 28.54 18.27
C ASN A 134 15.95 27.23 18.72
N HIS A 135 15.00 27.35 19.64
CA HIS A 135 14.17 26.24 20.08
C HIS A 135 13.50 25.54 18.87
N PRO A 136 13.49 24.19 18.81
CA PRO A 136 13.84 23.24 19.88
C PRO A 136 15.33 22.86 19.96
N PHE A 137 16.18 23.33 19.05
CA PHE A 137 17.55 22.84 18.93
C PHE A 137 18.53 23.58 19.84
N ASN A 138 18.48 24.91 19.87
CA ASN A 138 19.32 25.77 20.72
C ASN A 138 20.83 25.46 20.60
N PHE A 139 21.31 25.11 19.40
CA PHE A 139 22.71 24.77 19.21
C PHE A 139 23.62 25.99 19.34
N PRO A 140 24.87 25.82 19.82
CA PRO A 140 25.89 26.86 19.77
C PRO A 140 26.13 27.38 18.35
N GLN A 141 26.60 28.62 18.24
CA GLN A 141 26.74 29.31 16.95
C GLN A 141 27.58 28.53 15.94
N GLU A 142 28.66 27.89 16.38
CA GLU A 142 29.54 27.09 15.55
C GLU A 142 28.80 25.89 14.93
N VAL A 143 28.10 25.12 15.77
CA VAL A 143 27.34 23.92 15.35
C VAL A 143 26.20 24.31 14.40
N ALA A 144 25.41 25.34 14.75
CA ALA A 144 24.31 25.81 13.90
C ALA A 144 24.80 26.31 12.52
N THR A 145 25.95 26.99 12.50
CA THR A 145 26.58 27.46 11.25
C THR A 145 27.04 26.29 10.39
N ALA A 146 27.69 25.28 10.99
CA ALA A 146 28.13 24.09 10.28
C ALA A 146 26.94 23.28 9.72
N LEU A 147 25.88 23.07 10.51
CA LEU A 147 24.64 22.42 10.07
C LEU A 147 23.95 23.17 8.93
N ALA A 148 23.93 24.51 8.97
CA ALA A 148 23.43 25.32 7.88
C ALA A 148 24.28 25.14 6.61
N ARG A 149 25.62 25.15 6.72
CA ARG A 149 26.53 24.90 5.58
C ARG A 149 26.36 23.50 4.99
N ILE A 150 26.14 22.49 5.83
CA ILE A 150 25.82 21.13 5.39
C ILE A 150 24.53 21.12 4.55
N SER A 151 23.56 21.97 4.90
CA SER A 151 22.19 21.89 4.37
C SER A 151 21.93 22.78 3.15
N THR A 152 22.80 23.75 2.89
CA THR A 152 22.61 24.73 1.81
C THR A 152 23.66 24.63 0.71
N LYS A 153 23.29 25.07 -0.49
CA LYS A 153 24.16 25.32 -1.65
C LYS A 153 23.83 26.71 -2.17
N GLU A 154 24.84 27.55 -2.44
CA GLU A 154 24.64 28.89 -3.01
C GLU A 154 23.57 29.70 -2.26
N ASN A 155 23.66 29.71 -0.91
CA ASN A 155 22.73 30.38 0.00
C ASN A 155 21.28 29.88 -0.01
N SER A 156 20.99 28.66 -0.47
CA SER A 156 19.62 28.11 -0.44
C SER A 156 19.57 26.59 -0.21
N LEU A 157 18.39 26.04 0.08
CA LEU A 157 18.22 24.59 0.12
C LEU A 157 18.30 23.99 -1.29
N PRO A 158 19.24 23.06 -1.56
CA PRO A 158 19.35 22.44 -2.88
C PRO A 158 18.26 21.40 -3.13
N GLN A 159 17.62 21.47 -4.30
CA GLN A 159 16.71 20.42 -4.76
C GLN A 159 17.50 19.16 -5.10
N GLY A 160 17.45 18.14 -4.24
CA GLY A 160 18.19 16.89 -4.39
C GLY A 160 18.95 16.46 -3.13
N ALA A 161 19.14 17.37 -2.17
CA ALA A 161 19.72 17.04 -0.88
C ALA A 161 18.73 16.28 0.03
N PRO A 162 19.18 15.19 0.72
CA PRO A 162 18.34 14.42 1.63
C PRO A 162 17.75 15.20 2.81
N SER A 163 18.44 16.24 3.32
CA SER A 163 17.98 17.02 4.48
C SER A 163 17.01 18.15 4.13
N SER A 164 17.03 18.66 2.89
CA SER A 164 16.17 19.78 2.48
C SER A 164 14.67 19.54 2.69
N PRO A 165 14.10 18.36 2.40
CA PRO A 165 12.68 18.09 2.63
C PRO A 165 12.23 18.30 4.08
N VAL A 166 12.93 17.72 5.05
CA VAL A 166 12.56 17.85 6.47
C VAL A 166 12.83 19.26 7.01
N ILE A 167 13.93 19.90 6.59
CA ILE A 167 14.21 21.30 6.94
C ILE A 167 13.08 22.22 6.43
N SER A 168 12.61 22.01 5.19
CA SER A 168 11.49 22.79 4.66
C SER A 168 10.20 22.65 5.48
N ASN A 169 9.95 21.47 6.05
CA ASN A 169 8.83 21.23 6.94
C ASN A 169 8.97 21.92 8.31
N PHE A 170 10.18 22.03 8.85
CA PHE A 170 10.46 22.87 10.01
C PHE A 170 10.22 24.36 9.69
N MET A 171 10.68 24.83 8.52
CA MET A 171 10.48 26.24 8.10
C MET A 171 9.02 26.62 7.96
N CYS A 172 8.17 25.68 7.52
CA CYS A 172 6.73 25.92 7.42
C CYS A 172 5.98 25.79 8.74
N TRP A 173 6.61 25.41 9.86
CA TRP A 173 5.89 25.10 11.10
C TRP A 173 5.06 26.27 11.63
N GLY A 174 5.60 27.49 11.56
CA GLY A 174 4.88 28.73 11.93
C GLY A 174 3.68 28.98 11.03
N LEU A 175 3.89 28.87 9.71
CA LEU A 175 2.86 29.03 8.69
C LEU A 175 1.73 28.00 8.88
N ASP A 176 2.07 26.72 9.04
CA ASP A 176 1.12 25.63 9.23
C ASP A 176 0.27 25.80 10.50
N ASN A 177 0.85 26.37 11.57
CA ASN A 177 0.12 26.68 12.79
C ASN A 177 -0.90 27.78 12.58
N TYR A 178 -0.52 28.84 11.88
CA TYR A 178 -1.44 29.92 11.54
C TYR A 178 -2.55 29.42 10.62
N LEU A 179 -2.21 28.85 9.47
CA LEU A 179 -3.19 28.47 8.44
C LEU A 179 -4.18 27.42 8.93
N ARG A 180 -3.73 26.45 9.73
CA ARG A 180 -4.61 25.47 10.36
C ARG A 180 -5.65 26.15 11.25
N LYS A 181 -5.23 27.08 12.12
CA LYS A 181 -6.13 27.81 13.02
C LYS A 181 -7.08 28.72 12.25
N PHE A 182 -6.53 29.51 11.33
CA PHE A 182 -7.27 30.46 10.50
C PHE A 182 -8.35 29.76 9.66
N CYS A 183 -7.98 28.68 8.96
CA CYS A 183 -8.95 27.91 8.18
C CYS A 183 -9.99 27.23 9.07
N TYR A 184 -9.59 26.68 10.23
CA TYR A 184 -10.53 26.07 11.16
C TYR A 184 -11.62 27.05 11.62
N GLN A 185 -11.22 28.26 12.02
CA GLN A 185 -12.15 29.33 12.46
C GLN A 185 -13.14 29.73 11.35
N LEU A 186 -12.72 29.65 10.08
CA LEU A 186 -13.56 29.96 8.93
C LEU A 186 -14.38 28.77 8.41
N GLY A 187 -14.32 27.61 9.06
CA GLY A 187 -15.02 26.40 8.60
C GLY A 187 -14.39 25.77 7.34
N CYS A 188 -13.07 25.91 7.19
CA CYS A 188 -12.29 25.40 6.08
C CYS A 188 -11.32 24.31 6.53
N THR A 189 -11.08 23.35 5.64
CA THR A 189 -10.04 22.33 5.78
C THR A 189 -8.78 22.79 5.06
N TYR A 190 -7.64 22.81 5.74
CA TYR A 190 -6.32 23.15 5.20
C TYR A 190 -5.40 21.93 5.19
N THR A 191 -4.68 21.74 4.09
CA THR A 191 -3.52 20.83 4.01
C THR A 191 -2.38 21.42 3.20
N ARG A 192 -1.17 20.92 3.46
CA ARG A 192 0.05 21.26 2.72
C ARG A 192 0.83 20.00 2.33
N TYR A 193 1.21 19.92 1.07
CA TYR A 193 2.09 18.90 0.52
C TYR A 193 3.30 19.57 -0.12
N ALA A 194 4.41 19.67 0.63
CA ALA A 194 5.57 20.48 0.25
C ALA A 194 5.18 21.96 0.04
N ASP A 195 5.31 22.48 -1.17
CA ASP A 195 4.95 23.81 -1.66
C ASP A 195 3.47 23.95 -2.01
N ASP A 196 2.80 22.85 -2.39
CA ASP A 196 1.38 22.82 -2.73
C ASP A 196 0.50 22.95 -1.48
N ILE A 197 -0.40 23.94 -1.46
CA ILE A 197 -1.39 24.17 -0.42
C ILE A 197 -2.81 23.94 -0.98
N SER A 198 -3.66 23.30 -0.18
CA SER A 198 -5.07 23.07 -0.50
C SER A 198 -5.97 23.55 0.64
N ILE A 199 -6.97 24.36 0.31
CA ILE A 199 -8.01 24.83 1.23
C ILE A 199 -9.38 24.49 0.65
N SER A 200 -10.26 23.88 1.44
CA SER A 200 -11.59 23.50 0.96
C SER A 200 -12.68 23.69 1.99
N THR A 201 -13.93 23.87 1.57
CA THR A 201 -15.07 24.04 2.48
C THR A 201 -16.37 23.51 1.90
N ASN A 202 -17.35 23.27 2.78
CA ASN A 202 -18.75 22.98 2.44
C ASN A 202 -19.70 24.16 2.71
N ARG A 203 -19.16 25.30 3.14
CA ARG A 203 -19.96 26.53 3.31
C ARG A 203 -20.58 26.96 1.99
N GLU A 204 -21.71 27.66 2.08
CA GLU A 204 -22.44 28.14 0.92
C GLU A 204 -21.62 29.09 0.04
N ASN A 205 -20.88 29.99 0.71
CA ASN A 205 -19.94 30.93 0.11
C ASN A 205 -18.52 30.60 0.56
N PHE A 206 -17.55 30.75 -0.34
CA PHE A 206 -16.14 30.62 0.02
C PHE A 206 -15.71 31.85 0.84
N PRO A 207 -15.00 31.69 1.98
CA PRO A 207 -14.62 32.83 2.82
C PRO A 207 -13.72 33.83 2.10
N THR A 208 -14.17 35.09 2.02
CA THR A 208 -13.44 36.18 1.35
C THR A 208 -12.16 36.55 2.09
N GLU A 209 -12.08 36.23 3.37
CA GLU A 209 -10.88 36.35 4.20
C GLU A 209 -9.75 35.43 3.74
N ILE A 210 -10.05 34.38 2.95
CA ILE A 210 -9.05 33.48 2.36
C ILE A 210 -8.77 33.88 0.91
N ALA A 211 -9.82 34.05 0.09
CA ALA A 211 -9.66 34.43 -1.30
C ALA A 211 -10.94 35.08 -1.84
N ASN A 212 -10.76 36.08 -2.70
CA ASN A 212 -11.84 36.64 -3.49
C ASN A 212 -12.01 35.83 -4.78
N VAL A 213 -13.17 35.19 -4.90
CA VAL A 213 -13.57 34.41 -6.07
C VAL A 213 -14.50 35.28 -6.90
N LYS A 214 -13.93 36.16 -7.74
CA LYS A 214 -14.72 37.06 -8.62
C LYS A 214 -15.37 36.28 -9.76
N HIS A 215 -16.29 36.95 -10.47
CA HIS A 215 -17.18 36.57 -11.60
C HIS A 215 -16.69 35.61 -12.70
N ASP A 216 -15.49 35.04 -12.61
CA ASP A 216 -15.02 33.94 -13.45
C ASP A 216 -14.85 32.67 -12.59
N PRO A 217 -15.66 31.61 -12.78
CA PRO A 217 -15.71 30.43 -11.91
C PRO A 217 -14.44 29.53 -11.90
N TYR A 218 -13.27 30.08 -12.25
CA TYR A 218 -12.02 29.36 -12.45
C TYR A 218 -10.78 30.07 -11.88
N SER A 219 -10.90 31.31 -11.40
CA SER A 219 -9.79 32.05 -10.80
C SER A 219 -10.15 32.54 -9.40
N ALA A 220 -9.15 32.60 -8.54
CA ALA A 220 -9.27 33.19 -7.21
C ALA A 220 -8.05 34.06 -6.96
N VAL A 221 -8.29 35.21 -6.35
CA VAL A 221 -7.23 36.08 -5.86
C VAL A 221 -7.12 35.84 -4.37
N ILE A 222 -5.97 35.37 -3.91
CA ILE A 222 -5.71 35.16 -2.49
C ILE A 222 -5.85 36.51 -1.76
N SER A 223 -6.52 36.50 -0.61
CA SER A 223 -6.78 37.73 0.15
C SER A 223 -5.48 38.37 0.64
N GLU A 224 -5.50 39.68 0.85
CA GLU A 224 -4.35 40.41 1.39
C GLU A 224 -3.93 39.87 2.78
N ILE A 225 -4.90 39.51 3.61
CA ILE A 225 -4.68 38.93 4.94
C ILE A 225 -3.83 37.66 4.85
N LEU A 226 -4.18 36.76 3.93
CA LEU A 226 -3.47 35.50 3.75
C LEU A 226 -2.10 35.72 3.08
N THR A 227 -2.03 36.60 2.08
CA THR A 227 -0.78 36.98 1.40
C THR A 227 0.24 37.55 2.37
N THR A 228 -0.14 38.58 3.13
CA THR A 228 0.73 39.19 4.16
C THR A 228 1.25 38.14 5.14
N LYS A 229 0.41 37.17 5.55
CA LYS A 229 0.85 36.16 6.52
C LYS A 229 1.82 35.14 5.94
N ILE A 230 1.67 34.78 4.66
CA ILE A 230 2.62 33.92 3.95
C ILE A 230 3.97 34.63 3.81
N GLU A 231 3.96 35.92 3.47
CA GLU A 231 5.15 36.76 3.35
C GLU A 231 5.89 36.96 4.68
N GLN A 232 5.15 37.17 5.78
CA GLN A 232 5.73 37.20 7.13
C GLN A 232 6.43 35.90 7.53
N ASN A 233 6.08 34.77 6.92
CA ASN A 233 6.77 33.49 7.11
C ASN A 233 7.89 33.26 6.08
N GLY A 234 8.25 34.28 5.30
CA GLY A 234 9.35 34.26 4.34
C GLY A 234 9.05 33.45 3.07
N PHE A 235 7.79 33.42 2.64
CA PHE A 235 7.37 32.76 1.41
C PHE A 235 6.52 33.70 0.56
N THR A 236 6.37 33.39 -0.73
CA THR A 236 5.52 34.15 -1.66
C THR A 236 4.59 33.21 -2.40
N ILE A 237 3.41 33.68 -2.79
CA ILE A 237 2.42 32.87 -3.50
C ILE A 237 2.73 32.89 -5.01
N ASN A 238 2.68 31.73 -5.65
CA ASN A 238 2.69 31.63 -7.10
C ASN A 238 1.28 31.81 -7.68
N ASN A 239 0.93 33.07 -8.00
CA ASN A 239 -0.39 33.42 -8.54
C ASN A 239 -0.75 32.67 -9.83
N ALA A 240 0.23 32.35 -10.69
CA ALA A 240 0.00 31.59 -11.92
C ALA A 240 -0.41 30.13 -11.68
N LYS A 241 -0.17 29.61 -10.47
CA LYS A 241 -0.57 28.27 -10.03
C LYS A 241 -1.77 28.28 -9.08
N THR A 242 -2.31 29.44 -8.75
CA THR A 242 -3.53 29.55 -7.95
C THR A 242 -4.74 29.14 -8.78
N ARG A 243 -5.56 28.23 -8.25
CA ARG A 243 -6.73 27.67 -8.92
C ARG A 243 -7.87 27.49 -7.94
N PHE A 244 -9.08 27.81 -8.40
CA PHE A 244 -10.31 27.57 -7.67
C PHE A 244 -11.17 26.55 -8.40
N SER A 245 -11.90 25.72 -7.67
CA SER A 245 -12.75 24.67 -8.24
C SER A 245 -14.05 24.48 -7.47
N THR A 246 -15.15 24.43 -8.23
CA THR A 246 -16.52 24.20 -7.74
C THR A 246 -16.94 22.73 -7.91
N PRO A 247 -18.09 22.30 -7.36
CA PRO A 247 -18.54 20.90 -7.49
C PRO A 247 -18.84 20.50 -8.93
N ARG A 248 -19.17 21.49 -9.78
CA ARG A 248 -19.47 21.29 -11.21
C ARG A 248 -18.22 20.95 -12.03
N GLN A 249 -17.03 21.10 -11.43
CA GLN A 249 -15.74 20.91 -12.08
C GLN A 249 -14.98 19.76 -11.44
N SER A 250 -13.93 19.30 -12.11
CA SER A 250 -13.02 18.33 -11.52
C SER A 250 -12.16 19.01 -10.46
N GLN A 251 -12.40 18.70 -9.19
CA GLN A 251 -11.57 19.14 -8.07
C GLN A 251 -10.38 18.19 -7.93
N VAL A 252 -9.17 18.74 -7.84
CA VAL A 252 -7.94 17.95 -7.85
C VAL A 252 -7.00 18.41 -6.74
N VAL A 253 -6.59 17.48 -5.87
CA VAL A 253 -5.58 17.71 -4.83
C VAL A 253 -4.38 16.82 -5.11
N THR A 254 -3.19 17.41 -5.24
CA THR A 254 -1.93 16.68 -5.50
C THR A 254 -2.03 15.70 -6.68
N GLY A 255 -2.77 16.08 -7.72
CA GLY A 255 -2.98 15.27 -8.93
C GLY A 255 -4.06 14.18 -8.85
N LEU A 256 -4.78 14.06 -7.72
CA LEU A 256 -5.90 13.13 -7.55
C LEU A 256 -7.23 13.88 -7.52
N LYS A 257 -8.24 13.35 -8.20
CA LYS A 257 -9.60 13.86 -8.15
C LYS A 257 -10.24 13.57 -6.79
N VAL A 258 -11.00 14.52 -6.27
CA VAL A 258 -11.57 14.46 -4.89
C VAL A 258 -13.08 14.71 -4.80
N ASN A 259 -13.77 14.92 -5.92
CA ASN A 259 -15.20 15.25 -5.93
C ASN A 259 -16.08 14.27 -5.12
N GLU A 260 -15.83 12.97 -5.22
CA GLU A 260 -16.63 11.94 -4.54
C GLU A 260 -15.78 11.00 -3.69
N PHE A 261 -14.69 10.51 -4.28
CA PHE A 261 -13.68 9.67 -3.67
C PHE A 261 -12.34 9.95 -4.34
N ALA A 262 -11.24 9.55 -3.70
CA ALA A 262 -9.90 9.75 -4.25
C ALA A 262 -9.74 8.93 -5.54
N ASN A 263 -9.47 9.61 -6.66
CA ASN A 263 -9.45 8.95 -7.96
C ASN A 263 -8.33 9.49 -8.85
N VAL A 264 -7.81 8.63 -9.73
CA VAL A 264 -6.87 9.03 -10.79
C VAL A 264 -7.62 9.68 -11.96
N SER A 265 -6.90 10.36 -12.84
CA SER A 265 -7.50 10.91 -14.07
C SER A 265 -7.95 9.81 -15.04
N ARG A 266 -8.99 10.08 -15.84
CA ARG A 266 -9.40 9.17 -16.94
C ARG A 266 -8.25 8.91 -17.93
N LYS A 267 -7.41 9.93 -18.17
CA LYS A 267 -6.20 9.81 -19.00
C LYS A 267 -5.22 8.77 -18.45
N TYR A 268 -5.07 8.69 -17.13
CA TYR A 268 -4.21 7.70 -16.47
C TYR A 268 -4.70 6.27 -16.73
N VAL A 269 -5.98 6.00 -16.51
CA VAL A 269 -6.60 4.68 -16.76
C VAL A 269 -6.54 4.30 -18.24
N ARG A 270 -6.80 5.25 -19.14
CA ARG A 270 -6.69 5.03 -20.59
C ARG A 270 -5.27 4.67 -21.00
N ASN A 271 -4.27 5.32 -20.41
CA ASN A 271 -2.87 5.01 -20.69
C ASN A 271 -2.49 3.60 -20.20
N LEU A 272 -2.95 3.19 -19.02
CA LEU A 272 -2.78 1.79 -18.55
C LEU A 272 -3.40 0.78 -19.52
N ARG A 273 -4.64 1.02 -19.97
CA ARG A 273 -5.33 0.17 -20.94
C ARG A 273 -4.58 0.07 -22.27
N ALA A 274 -4.04 1.19 -22.76
CA ALA A 274 -3.27 1.22 -23.99
C ALA A 274 -1.94 0.46 -23.87
N MET A 275 -1.23 0.63 -22.75
CA MET A 275 -0.01 -0.14 -22.48
C MET A 275 -0.29 -1.65 -22.42
N LEU A 276 -1.32 -2.07 -21.67
CA LEU A 276 -1.72 -3.48 -21.61
C LEU A 276 -2.11 -4.03 -22.97
N HIS A 277 -2.90 -3.28 -23.74
CA HIS A 277 -3.28 -3.67 -25.10
C HIS A 277 -2.06 -3.86 -26.00
N ALA A 278 -1.09 -2.94 -25.96
CA ALA A 278 0.12 -3.06 -26.77
C ALA A 278 0.87 -4.37 -26.47
N TRP A 279 1.01 -4.71 -25.19
CA TRP A 279 1.63 -5.98 -24.78
C TRP A 279 0.80 -7.19 -25.21
N GLU A 280 -0.50 -7.20 -24.93
CA GLU A 280 -1.41 -8.31 -25.29
C GLU A 280 -1.40 -8.62 -26.79
N LYS A 281 -1.40 -7.59 -27.64
CA LYS A 281 -1.51 -7.76 -29.10
C LYS A 281 -0.17 -8.01 -29.78
N PHE A 282 0.91 -7.41 -29.29
CA PHE A 282 2.18 -7.38 -30.02
C PHE A 282 3.35 -8.06 -29.29
N GLY A 283 3.13 -8.54 -28.06
CA GLY A 283 4.18 -9.10 -27.22
C GLY A 283 4.99 -8.04 -26.46
N LEU A 284 5.82 -8.48 -25.51
CA LEU A 284 6.56 -7.60 -24.61
C LEU A 284 7.57 -6.73 -25.37
N ASP A 285 8.33 -7.31 -26.28
CA ASP A 285 9.43 -6.61 -26.97
C ASP A 285 8.93 -5.44 -27.81
N LYS A 286 7.85 -5.65 -28.59
CA LYS A 286 7.25 -4.58 -29.39
C LYS A 286 6.62 -3.48 -28.53
N ALA A 287 5.93 -3.87 -27.45
CA ALA A 287 5.36 -2.91 -26.51
C ALA A 287 6.46 -2.08 -25.80
N GLU A 288 7.59 -2.69 -25.49
CA GLU A 288 8.74 -2.01 -24.90
C GLU A 288 9.40 -1.04 -25.87
N SER A 289 9.59 -1.43 -27.13
CA SER A 289 10.12 -0.53 -28.18
C SER A 289 9.23 0.69 -28.40
N GLU A 290 7.91 0.50 -28.57
CA GLU A 290 6.96 1.61 -28.72
C GLU A 290 6.96 2.52 -27.48
N PHE A 291 7.03 1.92 -26.28
CA PHE A 291 7.11 2.68 -25.04
C PHE A 291 8.38 3.53 -24.96
N ARG A 292 9.53 2.99 -25.38
CA ARG A 292 10.81 3.70 -25.40
C ARG A 292 10.75 4.92 -26.31
N GLU A 293 10.23 4.76 -27.53
CA GLU A 293 10.06 5.86 -28.48
C GLU A 293 9.15 6.96 -27.95
N LYS A 294 8.03 6.61 -27.31
CA LYS A 294 7.00 7.59 -26.92
C LYS A 294 7.22 8.25 -25.56
N TYR A 295 7.89 7.57 -24.61
CA TYR A 295 7.81 7.93 -23.20
C TYR A 295 9.16 8.04 -22.45
N VAL A 296 10.25 7.42 -22.91
CA VAL A 296 11.51 7.41 -22.14
C VAL A 296 12.19 8.78 -22.09
N SER A 297 12.07 9.58 -23.14
CA SER A 297 12.75 10.88 -23.26
C SER A 297 12.05 12.06 -22.58
N LYS A 298 10.76 11.96 -22.24
CA LYS A 298 9.96 13.18 -21.96
C LYS A 298 10.24 13.87 -20.62
N HIS A 299 10.75 13.16 -19.61
CA HIS A 299 10.87 13.72 -18.25
C HIS A 299 11.98 13.06 -17.41
N ARG A 300 13.07 12.60 -18.02
CA ARG A 300 14.13 11.87 -17.32
C ARG A 300 15.50 12.44 -17.62
N ALA A 301 16.40 12.32 -16.65
CA ALA A 301 17.79 12.71 -16.84
C ALA A 301 18.43 11.80 -17.91
N PRO A 302 19.14 12.35 -18.91
CA PRO A 302 19.64 11.59 -20.06
C PRO A 302 20.57 10.43 -19.69
N PHE A 303 21.24 10.51 -18.55
CA PHE A 303 22.24 9.55 -18.09
C PHE A 303 21.66 8.33 -17.35
N LEU A 304 20.34 8.27 -17.10
CA LEU A 304 19.73 7.13 -16.41
C LEU A 304 19.43 6.00 -17.38
N PRO A 305 19.64 4.72 -16.99
CA PRO A 305 19.37 3.59 -17.86
C PRO A 305 17.88 3.51 -18.23
N PRO A 306 17.53 2.99 -19.42
CA PRO A 306 16.14 2.87 -19.85
C PRO A 306 15.34 2.05 -18.83
N VAL A 307 14.12 2.50 -18.53
CA VAL A 307 13.22 1.79 -17.63
C VAL A 307 12.53 0.65 -18.38
N SER A 308 12.46 -0.51 -17.74
CA SER A 308 11.67 -1.63 -18.25
C SER A 308 10.20 -1.25 -18.35
N PHE A 309 9.61 -1.49 -19.52
CA PHE A 309 8.17 -1.30 -19.75
C PHE A 309 7.33 -2.07 -18.71
N LYS A 310 7.69 -3.33 -18.43
CA LYS A 310 7.03 -4.20 -17.45
C LYS A 310 7.02 -3.57 -16.05
N GLN A 311 8.14 -3.01 -15.61
CA GLN A 311 8.26 -2.34 -14.31
C GLN A 311 7.42 -1.06 -14.24
N VAL A 312 7.43 -0.26 -15.31
CA VAL A 312 6.63 0.98 -15.38
C VAL A 312 5.13 0.65 -15.33
N LEU A 313 4.69 -0.35 -16.09
CA LEU A 313 3.30 -0.78 -16.09
C LEU A 313 2.88 -1.30 -14.71
N HIS A 314 3.72 -2.13 -14.07
CA HIS A 314 3.48 -2.62 -12.72
C HIS A 314 3.39 -1.48 -11.68
N GLY A 315 4.32 -0.54 -11.72
CA GLY A 315 4.32 0.62 -10.83
C GLY A 315 3.06 1.47 -11.01
N LYS A 316 2.58 1.65 -12.24
CA LYS A 316 1.31 2.35 -12.51
C LYS A 316 0.08 1.61 -11.98
N LEU A 317 0.05 0.28 -12.09
CA LEU A 317 -1.03 -0.53 -11.50
C LEU A 317 -1.02 -0.47 -9.98
N THR A 318 0.16 -0.53 -9.37
CA THR A 318 0.33 -0.43 -7.91
C THR A 318 -0.08 0.95 -7.40
N PHE A 319 0.22 2.01 -8.16
CA PHE A 319 -0.28 3.35 -7.86
C PHE A 319 -1.81 3.43 -8.00
N LEU A 320 -2.40 2.81 -9.03
CA LEU A 320 -3.86 2.74 -9.15
C LEU A 320 -4.49 2.05 -7.93
N ARG A 321 -3.91 0.93 -7.49
CA ARG A 321 -4.30 0.20 -6.27
C ARG A 321 -4.23 1.09 -5.03
N SER A 322 -3.16 1.85 -4.85
CA SER A 322 -3.00 2.68 -3.66
C SER A 322 -3.99 3.85 -3.59
N VAL A 323 -4.46 4.34 -4.75
CA VAL A 323 -5.45 5.42 -4.85
C VAL A 323 -6.88 4.89 -4.70
N ARG A 324 -7.26 3.87 -5.48
CA ARG A 324 -8.65 3.38 -5.57
C ARG A 324 -8.96 2.21 -4.64
N GLY A 325 -7.93 1.57 -4.08
CA GLY A 325 -8.05 0.40 -3.22
C GLY A 325 -7.86 -0.92 -3.98
N PRO A 326 -7.56 -2.01 -3.25
CA PRO A 326 -7.33 -3.33 -3.86
C PRO A 326 -8.60 -3.96 -4.43
N ASN A 327 -9.79 -3.65 -3.91
CA ASN A 327 -11.04 -4.28 -4.34
C ASN A 327 -11.76 -3.50 -5.45
N ASP A 328 -11.13 -2.46 -6.01
CA ASP A 328 -11.73 -1.63 -7.05
C ASP A 328 -11.85 -2.37 -8.40
N ASP A 329 -13.02 -2.32 -9.02
CA ASP A 329 -13.31 -3.04 -10.28
C ASP A 329 -12.37 -2.67 -11.43
N ILE A 330 -12.02 -1.38 -11.56
CA ILE A 330 -11.12 -0.93 -12.64
C ILE A 330 -9.72 -1.49 -12.39
N TYR A 331 -9.25 -1.40 -11.15
CA TYR A 331 -7.97 -1.99 -10.78
C TYR A 331 -7.94 -3.50 -11.01
N GLN A 332 -8.94 -4.25 -10.51
CA GLN A 332 -9.02 -5.70 -10.64
C GLN A 332 -9.06 -6.15 -12.12
N LYS A 333 -9.85 -5.48 -12.96
CA LYS A 333 -9.88 -5.75 -14.41
C LYS A 333 -8.52 -5.54 -15.08
N LEU A 334 -7.79 -4.48 -14.71
CA LEU A 334 -6.47 -4.19 -15.30
C LEU A 334 -5.37 -5.10 -14.72
N LEU A 335 -5.47 -5.48 -13.45
CA LEU A 335 -4.58 -6.45 -12.82
C LEU A 335 -4.73 -7.82 -13.48
N GLY A 336 -5.96 -8.30 -13.69
CA GLY A 336 -6.21 -9.57 -14.38
C GLY A 336 -5.55 -9.60 -15.76
N ARG A 337 -5.75 -8.55 -16.56
CA ARG A 337 -5.06 -8.38 -17.86
C ARG A 337 -3.54 -8.43 -17.74
N TYR A 338 -2.98 -7.69 -16.78
CA TYR A 338 -1.53 -7.69 -16.53
C TYR A 338 -1.01 -9.08 -16.15
N SER A 339 -1.69 -9.79 -15.25
CA SER A 339 -1.30 -11.13 -14.80
C SER A 339 -1.31 -12.16 -15.93
N LEU A 340 -2.22 -12.02 -16.92
CA LEU A 340 -2.27 -12.89 -18.09
C LEU A 340 -1.03 -12.75 -18.99
N VAL A 341 -0.55 -11.52 -19.20
CA VAL A 341 0.59 -11.24 -20.11
C VAL A 341 1.96 -11.26 -19.44
N ALA A 342 2.02 -10.97 -18.14
CA ALA A 342 3.26 -10.89 -17.39
C ALA A 342 3.82 -12.27 -16.97
N ASP A 343 3.11 -13.33 -17.35
CA ASP A 343 3.33 -14.72 -16.94
C ASP A 343 3.40 -14.87 -15.41
N LEU A 344 2.66 -13.99 -14.71
CA LEU A 344 2.58 -13.98 -13.24
C LEU A 344 1.66 -15.07 -12.69
N ARG A 345 1.12 -15.95 -13.56
CA ARG A 345 0.43 -17.17 -13.13
C ARG A 345 1.31 -18.09 -12.28
N ARG A 346 2.65 -17.94 -12.35
CA ARG A 346 3.59 -18.61 -11.44
C ARG A 346 4.00 -17.82 -10.19
N LEU A 347 3.77 -16.49 -10.12
CA LEU A 347 4.40 -15.64 -9.09
C LEU A 347 3.51 -14.57 -8.45
N THR A 348 2.22 -14.48 -8.78
CA THR A 348 1.27 -13.71 -7.98
C THR A 348 0.28 -14.62 -7.29
N LYS A 349 0.49 -14.80 -5.98
CA LYS A 349 -0.50 -15.18 -4.97
C LYS A 349 -1.90 -14.75 -5.41
N PHE A 350 -2.68 -15.73 -5.83
CA PHE A 350 -4.02 -15.55 -6.37
C PHE A 350 -4.94 -14.95 -5.31
N GLY A 351 -5.57 -13.83 -5.67
CA GLY A 351 -6.83 -13.43 -5.07
C GLY A 351 -7.85 -14.54 -5.25
N PHE A 352 -8.66 -14.76 -4.22
CA PHE A 352 -9.68 -15.79 -4.19
C PHE A 352 -10.69 -15.62 -5.35
N PRO A 353 -10.80 -16.56 -6.30
CA PRO A 353 -11.83 -16.51 -7.32
C PRO A 353 -13.20 -16.62 -6.65
N LYS A 354 -14.02 -15.57 -6.67
CA LYS A 354 -15.39 -15.58 -6.13
C LYS A 354 -16.26 -16.74 -6.68
N GLN A 355 -15.85 -17.33 -7.81
CA GLN A 355 -16.48 -18.49 -8.43
C GLN A 355 -16.38 -19.76 -7.59
N ILE A 356 -15.32 -19.94 -6.78
CA ILE A 356 -15.15 -21.14 -5.93
C ILE A 356 -16.29 -21.26 -4.92
N ASN A 357 -16.80 -20.14 -4.41
CA ASN A 357 -17.93 -20.16 -3.48
C ASN A 357 -19.20 -20.79 -4.05
N ARG A 358 -19.34 -20.86 -5.38
CA ARG A 358 -20.48 -21.50 -6.04
C ARG A 358 -20.36 -23.03 -6.10
N ALA A 359 -19.16 -23.54 -5.86
CA ALA A 359 -18.89 -24.97 -5.73
C ALA A 359 -19.03 -25.45 -4.28
N LEU A 360 -19.11 -24.56 -3.29
CA LEU A 360 -19.16 -24.93 -1.87
C LEU A 360 -20.60 -25.03 -1.35
N TRP A 361 -20.79 -25.94 -0.40
CA TRP A 361 -22.05 -26.20 0.29
C TRP A 361 -21.82 -26.21 1.80
N ILE A 362 -22.76 -25.65 2.55
CA ILE A 362 -22.83 -25.80 4.01
C ILE A 362 -23.61 -27.08 4.26
N LEU A 363 -23.06 -27.98 5.09
CA LEU A 363 -23.73 -29.18 5.55
C LEU A 363 -24.06 -29.01 7.02
N GLU A 364 -25.34 -29.07 7.37
CA GLU A 364 -25.83 -28.78 8.71
C GLU A 364 -26.77 -29.88 9.19
N SER A 365 -26.68 -30.23 10.48
CA SER A 365 -27.55 -31.22 11.12
C SER A 365 -27.99 -30.69 12.48
N ASP A 366 -29.31 -30.60 12.67
CA ASP A 366 -29.91 -30.30 13.97
C ASP A 366 -29.96 -31.61 14.77
N LEU A 367 -29.03 -31.79 15.69
CA LEU A 367 -29.12 -32.83 16.71
C LEU A 367 -29.83 -32.20 17.92
N PHE A 368 -30.71 -32.97 18.59
CA PHE A 368 -31.61 -32.57 19.69
C PHE A 368 -31.28 -31.26 20.43
N GLU A 369 -32.30 -30.40 20.61
CA GLU A 369 -32.45 -29.09 21.30
C GLU A 369 -31.24 -28.15 21.60
N ASP A 370 -29.99 -28.61 21.65
CA ASP A 370 -28.78 -27.80 21.89
C ASP A 370 -27.53 -28.22 21.07
N ASP A 371 -27.56 -29.27 20.24
CA ASP A 371 -26.40 -29.75 19.47
C ASP A 371 -26.49 -29.46 17.96
N TYR A 372 -25.96 -28.32 17.52
CA TYR A 372 -25.83 -27.99 16.09
C TYR A 372 -24.48 -28.48 15.53
N TYR A 373 -24.51 -29.35 14.51
CA TYR A 373 -23.30 -29.80 13.81
C TYR A 373 -23.22 -29.21 12.40
N GLN A 374 -22.07 -28.63 12.05
CA GLN A 374 -21.80 -28.04 10.74
C GLN A 374 -20.49 -28.55 10.13
N GLY A 375 -20.50 -28.76 8.82
CA GLY A 375 -19.31 -28.93 7.99
C GLY A 375 -19.45 -28.26 6.62
N THR A 376 -18.44 -28.50 5.78
CA THR A 376 -18.36 -27.99 4.41
C THR A 376 -18.41 -29.16 3.43
N GLY A 377 -19.06 -28.98 2.28
CA GLY A 377 -18.91 -29.85 1.12
C GLY A 377 -18.53 -29.05 -0.13
N PHE A 378 -18.00 -29.71 -1.15
CA PHE A 378 -17.67 -29.06 -2.41
C PHE A 378 -17.97 -29.93 -3.63
N CYS A 379 -18.42 -29.32 -4.72
CA CYS A 379 -18.70 -29.98 -5.98
C CYS A 379 -17.38 -30.29 -6.72
N LEU A 380 -17.16 -31.56 -7.05
CA LEU A 380 -15.99 -32.05 -7.76
C LEU A 380 -16.39 -32.61 -9.13
N ASP A 381 -15.67 -32.19 -10.16
CA ASP A 381 -15.97 -32.50 -11.55
C ASP A 381 -15.95 -34.00 -11.81
N GLY A 382 -17.01 -34.52 -12.41
CA GLY A 382 -17.19 -35.95 -12.67
C GLY A 382 -17.48 -36.84 -11.45
N ILE A 383 -17.54 -36.29 -10.23
CA ILE A 383 -17.74 -37.07 -8.99
C ILE A 383 -19.02 -36.67 -8.24
N GLY A 384 -19.31 -35.37 -8.12
CA GLY A 384 -20.42 -34.84 -7.31
C GLY A 384 -19.94 -34.09 -6.07
N ILE A 385 -20.78 -33.94 -5.04
CA ILE A 385 -20.42 -33.17 -3.84
C ILE A 385 -19.65 -34.04 -2.86
N VAL A 386 -18.40 -33.67 -2.59
CA VAL A 386 -17.49 -34.37 -1.70
C VAL A 386 -17.45 -33.67 -0.34
N THR A 387 -17.40 -34.44 0.74
CA THR A 387 -17.20 -33.98 2.12
C THR A 387 -16.52 -35.08 2.97
N CYS A 388 -16.34 -34.85 4.27
CA CYS A 388 -15.89 -35.89 5.20
C CYS A 388 -17.06 -36.77 5.67
N ALA A 389 -16.82 -38.06 5.90
CA ALA A 389 -17.85 -38.98 6.38
C ALA A 389 -18.40 -38.55 7.74
N HIS A 390 -17.52 -38.08 8.63
CA HIS A 390 -17.91 -37.63 9.97
C HIS A 390 -18.80 -36.38 9.97
N VAL A 391 -18.82 -35.61 8.88
CA VAL A 391 -19.65 -34.42 8.72
C VAL A 391 -21.13 -34.80 8.56
N LEU A 392 -21.40 -35.99 8.02
CA LEU A 392 -22.76 -36.47 7.76
C LEU A 392 -23.35 -37.18 8.99
N LYS A 393 -24.32 -36.51 9.62
CA LYS A 393 -25.13 -37.02 10.75
C LYS A 393 -26.55 -37.37 10.27
N PRO A 394 -27.33 -38.14 11.05
CA PRO A 394 -28.74 -38.34 10.74
C PRO A 394 -29.46 -36.99 10.60
N GLY A 395 -30.18 -36.81 9.48
CA GLY A 395 -30.89 -35.56 9.20
C GLY A 395 -30.05 -34.43 8.60
N THR A 396 -28.79 -34.66 8.20
CA THR A 396 -27.98 -33.63 7.52
C THR A 396 -28.70 -33.06 6.30
N LYS A 397 -28.68 -31.74 6.16
CA LYS A 397 -29.16 -30.99 5.00
C LYS A 397 -28.06 -30.14 4.41
N ALA A 398 -28.22 -29.74 3.15
CA ALA A 398 -27.29 -28.90 2.42
C ALA A 398 -27.87 -27.51 2.15
N ARG A 399 -27.05 -26.47 2.31
CA ARG A 399 -27.46 -25.07 2.10
C ARG A 399 -26.41 -24.27 1.33
N ARG A 400 -26.86 -23.28 0.55
CA ARG A 400 -26.01 -22.29 -0.14
C ARG A 400 -26.00 -20.94 0.60
N ILE A 401 -24.89 -20.21 0.52
CA ILE A 401 -24.74 -18.87 1.14
C ILE A 401 -25.65 -17.83 0.48
N TYR A 402 -25.80 -17.89 -0.85
CA TYR A 402 -26.35 -16.80 -1.66
C TYR A 402 -27.87 -16.85 -1.82
N ASN A 403 -28.48 -18.00 -1.49
CA ASN A 403 -29.92 -18.18 -1.53
C ASN A 403 -30.37 -18.42 -0.09
N HIS A 404 -30.95 -17.41 0.55
CA HIS A 404 -31.57 -17.51 1.89
C HIS A 404 -32.85 -18.40 1.90
N LEU A 405 -32.89 -19.43 1.04
CA LEU A 405 -33.99 -20.38 0.92
C LEU A 405 -33.55 -21.76 1.46
N GLU A 406 -34.56 -22.47 1.94
CA GLU A 406 -34.61 -23.75 2.67
C GLU A 406 -33.42 -24.71 2.51
N SER A 407 -32.95 -25.26 3.63
CA SER A 407 -31.98 -26.35 3.66
C SER A 407 -32.53 -27.56 2.89
N LEU A 408 -31.77 -28.02 1.90
CA LEU A 408 -32.17 -29.08 0.97
C LEU A 408 -31.80 -30.45 1.50
N ASN A 409 -32.64 -31.45 1.22
CA ASN A 409 -32.33 -32.84 1.53
C ASN A 409 -31.16 -33.34 0.68
N ILE A 410 -30.37 -34.23 1.27
CA ILE A 410 -29.25 -34.87 0.59
C ILE A 410 -29.50 -36.38 0.45
N GLU A 411 -28.88 -36.97 -0.56
CA GLU A 411 -28.75 -38.40 -0.75
C GLU A 411 -27.27 -38.76 -0.64
N ILE A 412 -26.93 -39.78 0.15
CA ILE A 412 -25.56 -40.27 0.27
C ILE A 412 -25.32 -41.25 -0.87
N VAL A 413 -24.46 -40.88 -1.81
CA VAL A 413 -24.07 -41.71 -2.96
C VAL A 413 -23.01 -42.72 -2.52
N GLU A 414 -22.03 -42.26 -1.74
CA GLU A 414 -20.95 -43.07 -1.21
C GLU A 414 -20.53 -42.54 0.15
N ARG A 415 -20.15 -43.45 1.06
CA ARG A 415 -19.62 -43.10 2.38
C ARG A 415 -18.57 -44.12 2.79
N ASN A 416 -17.42 -43.63 3.23
CA ASN A 416 -16.34 -44.45 3.77
C ASN A 416 -15.86 -43.88 5.10
N ASP A 417 -16.30 -44.48 6.21
CA ASP A 417 -15.93 -44.03 7.56
C ASP A 417 -14.47 -44.33 7.91
N ALA A 418 -13.84 -45.33 7.28
CA ALA A 418 -12.43 -45.66 7.51
C ALA A 418 -11.46 -44.67 6.86
N LEU A 419 -11.84 -44.14 5.68
CA LEU A 419 -11.09 -43.12 4.94
C LEU A 419 -11.58 -41.70 5.22
N ASP A 420 -12.70 -41.56 5.93
CA ASP A 420 -13.36 -40.32 6.34
C ASP A 420 -13.74 -39.39 5.16
N TYR A 421 -14.35 -39.96 4.12
CA TYR A 421 -14.97 -39.20 3.04
C TYR A 421 -16.40 -39.68 2.73
N ALA A 422 -17.17 -38.80 2.12
CA ALA A 422 -18.47 -39.14 1.55
C ALA A 422 -18.72 -38.33 0.27
N ILE A 423 -19.49 -38.93 -0.64
CA ILE A 423 -20.01 -38.31 -1.85
C ILE A 423 -21.53 -38.23 -1.69
N ILE A 424 -22.08 -37.03 -1.87
CA ILE A 424 -23.50 -36.77 -1.71
C ILE A 424 -24.07 -36.10 -2.96
N LYS A 425 -25.39 -36.19 -3.09
CA LYS A 425 -26.19 -35.46 -4.05
C LYS A 425 -27.22 -34.62 -3.32
N VAL A 426 -27.46 -33.40 -3.80
CA VAL A 426 -28.50 -32.52 -3.23
C VAL A 426 -29.78 -32.67 -4.02
N ILE A 427 -30.86 -33.10 -3.37
CA ILE A 427 -32.16 -33.33 -4.01
C ILE A 427 -32.78 -31.98 -4.35
N GLY A 428 -33.04 -31.73 -5.64
CA GLY A 428 -33.57 -30.46 -6.13
C GLY A 428 -32.54 -29.32 -6.25
N GLY A 429 -31.27 -29.57 -5.95
CA GLY A 429 -30.17 -28.63 -6.13
C GLY A 429 -29.55 -28.72 -7.53
N VAL A 430 -29.06 -27.58 -8.05
CA VAL A 430 -28.26 -27.54 -9.29
C VAL A 430 -26.79 -27.31 -8.94
N GLU A 431 -25.92 -28.14 -9.48
CA GLU A 431 -24.46 -28.00 -9.44
C GLU A 431 -24.00 -27.01 -10.52
N GLU A 432 -23.81 -25.74 -10.14
CA GLU A 432 -23.47 -24.68 -11.10
C GLU A 432 -21.98 -24.62 -11.47
N VAL A 433 -21.10 -25.09 -10.57
CA VAL A 433 -19.64 -24.99 -10.69
C VAL A 433 -19.02 -26.20 -10.02
N SER A 434 -18.14 -26.91 -10.73
CA SER A 434 -17.36 -28.02 -10.21
C SER A 434 -15.88 -27.67 -10.16
N LEU A 435 -15.19 -28.13 -9.12
CA LEU A 435 -13.75 -28.03 -8.99
C LEU A 435 -13.07 -29.23 -9.68
N ILE A 436 -11.86 -29.03 -10.17
CA ILE A 436 -11.08 -30.08 -10.85
C ILE A 436 -10.06 -30.68 -9.88
N ALA A 437 -9.97 -32.00 -9.80
CA ALA A 437 -8.97 -32.69 -9.00
C ALA A 437 -7.59 -32.72 -9.69
N ASP A 438 -6.52 -32.70 -8.89
CA ASP A 438 -5.16 -33.00 -9.32
C ASP A 438 -4.73 -34.32 -8.66
N LEU A 439 -5.03 -35.43 -9.34
CA LEU A 439 -4.77 -36.78 -8.84
C LEU A 439 -3.27 -37.12 -8.82
N ASP A 440 -2.46 -36.43 -9.63
CA ASP A 440 -1.02 -36.65 -9.75
C ASP A 440 -0.20 -35.76 -8.80
N PHE A 441 -0.87 -35.03 -7.91
CA PHE A 441 -0.20 -34.08 -7.03
C PHE A 441 0.80 -34.77 -6.09
N ASN A 442 2.05 -34.31 -6.12
CA ASN A 442 3.09 -34.80 -5.22
C ASN A 442 3.02 -34.08 -3.86
N HIS A 443 2.50 -34.77 -2.84
CA HIS A 443 2.31 -34.27 -1.47
C HIS A 443 3.61 -34.19 -0.63
N GLN A 444 4.65 -33.58 -1.18
CA GLN A 444 5.93 -33.39 -0.50
C GLN A 444 5.85 -32.32 0.61
N LEU A 445 6.67 -32.49 1.66
CA LEU A 445 6.81 -31.49 2.72
C LEU A 445 7.24 -30.14 2.13
N GLY A 446 6.69 -29.05 2.67
CA GLY A 446 6.87 -27.69 2.16
C GLY A 446 5.98 -27.34 0.96
N GLY A 447 5.22 -28.29 0.41
CA GLY A 447 4.23 -28.01 -0.63
C GLY A 447 3.20 -26.99 -0.17
N GLN A 448 2.93 -25.96 -0.98
CA GLN A 448 1.97 -24.90 -0.68
C GLN A 448 0.54 -25.39 -0.91
N VAL A 449 -0.33 -25.07 0.03
CA VAL A 449 -1.74 -25.47 0.00
C VAL A 449 -2.63 -24.34 0.50
N ARG A 450 -3.90 -24.36 0.08
CA ARG A 450 -4.95 -23.49 0.59
C ARG A 450 -6.12 -24.33 1.04
N THR A 451 -6.55 -24.18 2.28
CA THR A 451 -7.77 -24.80 2.82
C THR A 451 -8.93 -23.83 2.70
N ILE A 452 -10.12 -24.32 2.34
CA ILE A 452 -11.32 -23.48 2.19
C ILE A 452 -12.48 -24.14 2.94
N GLY A 453 -13.26 -23.36 3.70
CA GLY A 453 -14.39 -23.90 4.46
C GLY A 453 -15.29 -22.84 5.10
N PHE A 454 -16.32 -23.30 5.78
CA PHE A 454 -17.26 -22.48 6.52
C PHE A 454 -16.99 -22.56 8.03
N PRO A 455 -16.35 -21.55 8.64
CA PRO A 455 -16.21 -21.51 10.09
C PRO A 455 -17.59 -21.40 10.77
N ALA A 456 -17.74 -22.02 11.95
CA ALA A 456 -18.96 -22.11 12.75
C ALA A 456 -19.88 -20.87 12.64
N HIS A 457 -21.14 -21.11 12.27
CA HIS A 457 -22.09 -20.08 11.86
C HIS A 457 -22.76 -19.38 13.05
N ASP A 458 -22.51 -18.08 13.20
CA ASP A 458 -23.22 -17.17 14.12
C ASP A 458 -24.33 -16.33 13.43
N GLY A 459 -24.72 -16.72 12.21
CA GLY A 459 -25.67 -15.95 11.40
C GLY A 459 -25.03 -15.04 10.35
N THR A 460 -23.69 -14.91 10.32
CA THR A 460 -22.98 -13.98 9.41
C THR A 460 -21.92 -14.63 8.52
N ALA A 461 -21.82 -15.96 8.51
CA ALA A 461 -20.67 -16.68 7.98
C ALA A 461 -20.40 -16.42 6.49
N SER A 462 -19.18 -15.98 6.21
CA SER A 462 -18.58 -15.91 4.87
C SER A 462 -17.56 -17.04 4.71
N VAL A 463 -17.32 -17.48 3.47
CA VAL A 463 -16.28 -18.51 3.18
C VAL A 463 -14.94 -18.02 3.71
N ALA A 464 -14.30 -18.84 4.54
CA ALA A 464 -12.93 -18.62 5.00
C ALA A 464 -11.96 -19.43 4.13
N TYR A 465 -10.76 -18.89 3.96
CA TYR A 465 -9.65 -19.61 3.37
C TYR A 465 -8.37 -19.27 4.13
N GLU A 466 -7.50 -20.26 4.25
CA GLU A 466 -6.22 -20.11 4.92
C GLU A 466 -5.11 -20.74 4.07
N ASP A 467 -3.99 -20.02 3.94
CA ASP A 467 -2.81 -20.47 3.22
C ASP A 467 -1.85 -21.18 4.18
N GLY A 468 -1.33 -22.33 3.77
CA GLY A 468 -0.39 -23.11 4.57
C GLY A 468 0.61 -23.89 3.73
N VAL A 469 1.40 -24.70 4.42
CA VAL A 469 2.32 -25.67 3.83
C VAL A 469 2.14 -27.03 4.47
N ILE A 470 2.43 -28.09 3.71
CA ILE A 470 2.46 -29.47 4.20
C ILE A 470 3.67 -29.62 5.13
N VAL A 471 3.42 -29.96 6.41
CA VAL A 471 4.47 -30.05 7.44
C VAL A 471 4.74 -31.47 7.91
N GLN A 472 3.81 -32.39 7.69
CA GLN A 472 3.99 -33.79 8.09
C GLN A 472 3.15 -34.71 7.19
N SER A 473 3.64 -35.93 6.96
CA SER A 473 2.85 -37.03 6.42
C SER A 473 2.66 -38.09 7.50
N ARG A 474 1.47 -38.69 7.56
CA ARG A 474 1.10 -39.76 8.47
C ARG A 474 0.23 -40.78 7.72
N TYR A 475 -0.03 -41.91 8.36
CA TYR A 475 -1.02 -42.88 7.92
C TYR A 475 -2.12 -42.97 8.98
N ASN A 476 -3.38 -43.05 8.55
CA ASN A 476 -4.48 -43.35 9.45
C ASN A 476 -4.54 -44.86 9.77
N ALA A 477 -5.44 -45.26 10.67
CA ALA A 477 -5.60 -46.68 11.04
C ALA A 477 -5.98 -47.60 9.87
N ALA A 478 -6.54 -47.04 8.79
CA ALA A 478 -6.89 -47.75 7.56
C ALA A 478 -5.75 -47.80 6.53
N GLY A 479 -4.54 -47.33 6.88
CA GLY A 479 -3.38 -47.34 5.98
C GLY A 479 -3.38 -46.25 4.91
N GLN A 480 -4.32 -45.30 4.96
CA GLN A 480 -4.39 -44.18 4.04
C GLN A 480 -3.45 -43.06 4.47
N LYS A 481 -2.72 -42.50 3.51
CA LYS A 481 -1.88 -41.32 3.75
C LYS A 481 -2.74 -40.13 4.15
N TRP A 482 -2.26 -39.36 5.11
CA TRP A 482 -2.87 -38.13 5.61
C TRP A 482 -1.78 -37.08 5.82
N PHE A 483 -2.08 -35.82 5.48
CA PHE A 483 -1.07 -34.75 5.48
C PHE A 483 -1.44 -33.62 6.44
N ARG A 484 -0.54 -33.32 7.37
CA ARG A 484 -0.67 -32.20 8.29
C ARG A 484 -0.24 -30.91 7.61
N VAL A 485 -0.96 -29.83 7.88
CA VAL A 485 -0.65 -28.48 7.38
C VAL A 485 -0.47 -27.51 8.55
N ASN A 486 0.36 -26.49 8.40
CA ASN A 486 0.58 -25.48 9.45
C ASN A 486 -0.48 -24.36 9.45
N THR A 487 -1.70 -24.68 9.02
CA THR A 487 -2.80 -23.72 8.94
C THR A 487 -3.82 -23.94 10.06
N ASN A 488 -4.51 -22.88 10.45
CA ASN A 488 -5.52 -22.95 11.50
C ASN A 488 -6.86 -23.43 10.90
N ILE A 489 -7.14 -24.73 10.99
CA ILE A 489 -8.43 -25.30 10.59
C ILE A 489 -9.40 -25.17 11.76
N VAL A 490 -10.39 -24.28 11.60
CA VAL A 490 -11.44 -24.02 12.60
C VAL A 490 -12.66 -24.92 12.39
N ALA A 491 -13.44 -25.14 13.46
CA ALA A 491 -14.67 -25.93 13.43
C ALA A 491 -15.63 -25.45 12.33
N GLY A 492 -16.24 -26.38 11.61
CA GLY A 492 -17.08 -26.13 10.43
C GLY A 492 -16.34 -26.21 9.08
N SER A 493 -15.00 -26.11 9.08
CA SER A 493 -14.20 -26.23 7.84
C SER A 493 -14.01 -27.67 7.35
N SER A 494 -14.27 -28.67 8.20
CA SER A 494 -14.16 -30.09 7.85
C SER A 494 -15.01 -30.41 6.61
N GLY A 495 -14.46 -31.22 5.71
CA GLY A 495 -15.07 -31.58 4.43
C GLY A 495 -14.86 -30.55 3.31
N GLY A 496 -14.24 -29.40 3.58
CA GLY A 496 -13.89 -28.41 2.55
C GLY A 496 -12.72 -28.83 1.66
N PRO A 497 -12.51 -28.17 0.50
CA PRO A 497 -11.43 -28.55 -0.41
C PRO A 497 -10.08 -27.99 0.05
N VAL A 498 -9.02 -28.77 -0.21
CA VAL A 498 -7.62 -28.33 -0.17
C VAL A 498 -7.13 -28.15 -1.59
N LEU A 499 -6.60 -26.97 -1.90
CA LEU A 499 -6.17 -26.59 -3.24
C LEU A 499 -4.65 -26.43 -3.33
N ASN A 500 -4.08 -26.82 -4.47
CA ASN A 500 -2.71 -26.49 -4.83
C ASN A 500 -2.59 -25.06 -5.40
N SER A 501 -1.38 -24.67 -5.80
CA SER A 501 -1.11 -23.36 -6.42
C SER A 501 -1.83 -23.13 -7.76
N GLU A 502 -2.31 -24.19 -8.42
CA GLU A 502 -3.10 -24.14 -9.65
C GLU A 502 -4.62 -24.10 -9.39
N MET A 503 -5.04 -24.01 -8.12
CA MET A 503 -6.44 -24.04 -7.68
C MET A 503 -7.17 -25.36 -8.01
N LYS A 504 -6.43 -26.46 -8.19
CA LYS A 504 -6.99 -27.81 -8.31
C LYS A 504 -7.08 -28.47 -6.94
N VAL A 505 -8.10 -29.31 -6.76
CA VAL A 505 -8.34 -30.04 -5.51
C VAL A 505 -7.30 -31.14 -5.37
N ILE A 506 -6.56 -31.10 -4.28
CA ILE A 506 -5.57 -32.12 -3.89
C ILE A 506 -6.00 -32.89 -2.65
N GLY A 507 -7.05 -32.45 -1.95
CA GLY A 507 -7.54 -33.16 -0.79
C GLY A 507 -8.79 -32.57 -0.17
N ILE A 508 -9.25 -33.23 0.88
CA ILE A 508 -10.43 -32.90 1.68
C ILE A 508 -9.94 -32.53 3.08
N VAL A 509 -10.29 -31.34 3.56
CA VAL A 509 -9.95 -30.86 4.91
C VAL A 509 -10.55 -31.82 5.93
N ALA A 510 -9.72 -32.43 6.77
CA ALA A 510 -10.15 -33.38 7.80
C ALA A 510 -9.80 -32.86 9.20
N TYR A 511 -10.70 -33.10 10.17
CA TYR A 511 -10.68 -32.69 11.59
C TYR A 511 -9.49 -31.85 12.07
N GLY A 512 -9.75 -30.62 12.51
CA GLY A 512 -9.04 -29.98 13.62
C GLY A 512 -9.74 -30.36 14.94
N ALA A 513 -8.98 -30.55 16.02
CA ALA A 513 -9.40 -31.07 17.33
C ALA A 513 -10.91 -31.09 17.72
N THR A 514 -11.37 -32.23 18.26
CA THR A 514 -12.67 -32.40 18.93
C THR A 514 -12.78 -31.53 20.18
N ASN A 515 -13.80 -30.68 20.27
CA ASN A 515 -14.27 -30.14 21.54
C ASN A 515 -15.50 -30.93 21.99
N LEU A 516 -15.27 -31.99 22.75
CA LEU A 516 -16.17 -32.34 23.86
C LEU A 516 -15.24 -32.37 25.08
N SER A 517 -15.36 -31.34 25.92
CA SER A 517 -14.63 -31.18 27.18
C SER A 517 -13.09 -31.24 27.11
N GLY A 518 -12.45 -30.14 26.69
CA GLY A 518 -11.07 -29.82 27.07
C GLY A 518 -9.99 -30.05 26.01
N GLY A 519 -9.25 -28.98 25.69
CA GLY A 519 -7.91 -29.04 25.11
C GLY A 519 -7.83 -29.60 23.69
N GLY A 520 -8.30 -28.85 22.69
CA GLY A 520 -8.08 -29.23 21.31
C GLY A 520 -6.62 -29.03 20.86
N ASP A 521 -5.92 -30.13 20.58
CA ASP A 521 -4.51 -30.12 20.19
C ASP A 521 -4.31 -29.68 18.71
N PRO A 522 -3.59 -28.57 18.42
CA PRO A 522 -3.26 -28.10 17.05
C PRO A 522 -2.41 -29.11 16.24
N ILE A 523 -2.07 -30.25 16.83
CA ILE A 523 -1.30 -31.33 16.21
C ILE A 523 -2.07 -32.07 15.12
N ASN A 524 -3.40 -32.02 15.11
CA ASN A 524 -4.22 -32.83 14.20
C ASN A 524 -4.82 -32.11 12.98
N SER A 525 -4.51 -30.84 12.71
CA SER A 525 -5.03 -30.13 11.52
C SER A 525 -4.39 -30.62 10.21
N GLY A 526 -5.19 -31.21 9.31
CA GLY A 526 -4.68 -31.78 8.06
C GLY A 526 -5.73 -32.04 6.99
N TYR A 527 -5.38 -32.85 6.00
CA TYR A 527 -6.28 -33.22 4.93
C TYR A 527 -6.06 -34.64 4.41
N ILE A 528 -7.15 -35.25 3.95
CA ILE A 528 -7.17 -36.54 3.27
C ILE A 528 -6.86 -36.28 1.78
N PRO A 529 -5.91 -37.00 1.16
CA PRO A 529 -5.56 -36.84 -0.25
C PRO A 529 -6.75 -37.17 -1.14
N ILE A 530 -6.96 -36.39 -2.19
CA ILE A 530 -8.13 -36.56 -3.06
C ILE A 530 -8.15 -37.91 -3.79
N GLN A 531 -6.99 -38.56 -3.91
CA GLN A 531 -6.83 -39.89 -4.49
C GLN A 531 -7.59 -40.98 -3.70
N CYS A 532 -7.98 -40.73 -2.45
CA CYS A 532 -8.79 -41.67 -1.68
C CYS A 532 -10.14 -42.00 -2.35
N LEU A 533 -10.65 -41.12 -3.21
CA LEU A 533 -11.90 -41.31 -3.94
C LEU A 533 -11.81 -42.36 -5.06
N ASN A 534 -10.60 -42.81 -5.43
CA ASN A 534 -10.38 -43.83 -6.47
C ASN A 534 -10.16 -45.24 -5.90
N GLY A 535 -10.40 -45.46 -4.60
CA GLY A 535 -10.12 -46.73 -3.90
C GLY A 535 -8.62 -46.91 -3.55
N PRO A 536 -8.26 -47.84 -2.65
CA PRO A 536 -6.86 -48.09 -2.32
C PRO A 536 -6.12 -48.68 -3.53
N ALA A 537 -4.95 -48.12 -3.84
CA ALA A 537 -4.01 -48.70 -4.79
C ALA A 537 -3.39 -50.01 -4.28
#